data_AF-A0A7C3A1B1-F1
#
_entry.id   AF-A0A7C3A1B1-F1
#
_cell.length_a   1.000
_cell.length_b   1.000
_cell.length_c   1.000
_cell.angle_alpha   90.00
_cell.angle_beta   90.00
_cell.angle_gamma   90.00
#
_symmetry.space_group_name_H-M   'P 1'
#
loop_
_entity.id
_entity.type
_entity.pdbx_description
1 polymer ?
#
loop_
_entity_poly.entity_id
_entity_poly.type
_entity_poly.pdbx_seq_one_letter_code
_entity_poly.pdbx_strand_id
1 'polypeptide(L)'
;ACDVLQPDTYWAGGITEMLKIAALVTAADLVLIPHGHSVPANAHLTAALPTTTSPYLEYLIKWNEIHQFFFKEPLKPQNGLIRVPDRPGLGVDLDPEKIESERLLRWD
;
A
#
# COMPACT_ATOMS: atom_id res chain seq x y z
N ALA A 1 16.29 -9.04 -17.29
CA ALA A 1 16.57 -7.90 -16.38
C ALA A 1 15.39 -6.94 -16.46
N CYS A 2 15.09 -6.18 -15.40
CA CYS A 2 13.94 -5.28 -15.31
C CYS A 2 14.39 -3.90 -14.82
N ASP A 3 13.86 -2.84 -15.42
CA ASP A 3 14.20 -1.45 -15.06
C ASP A 3 13.29 -0.89 -13.95
N VAL A 4 12.09 -1.47 -13.81
CA VAL A 4 11.09 -1.07 -12.80
C VAL A 4 10.66 -2.29 -12.01
N LEU A 5 10.86 -2.25 -10.70
CA LEU A 5 10.56 -3.34 -9.80
C LEU A 5 9.19 -3.08 -9.17
N GLN A 6 8.32 -4.09 -9.20
CA GLN A 6 6.93 -3.95 -8.73
C GLN A 6 6.55 -4.95 -7.64
N PRO A 7 7.32 -5.04 -6.53
CA PRO A 7 6.93 -5.88 -5.40
C PRO A 7 5.66 -5.30 -4.74
N ASP A 8 4.87 -6.16 -4.12
CA ASP A 8 3.66 -5.78 -3.39
C ASP A 8 3.89 -5.95 -1.89
N THR A 9 3.50 -4.97 -1.07
CA THR A 9 3.67 -5.07 0.38
C THR A 9 2.96 -6.29 0.98
N TYR A 10 1.82 -6.73 0.45
CA TYR A 10 1.10 -7.90 0.97
C TYR A 10 1.68 -9.23 0.48
N TRP A 11 2.44 -9.25 -0.61
CA TRP A 11 2.94 -10.49 -1.21
C TRP A 11 4.44 -10.70 -0.95
N ALA A 12 5.20 -9.62 -0.93
CA ALA A 12 6.66 -9.63 -0.82
C ALA A 12 7.16 -9.70 0.62
N GLY A 13 6.29 -9.90 1.62
CA GLY A 13 6.70 -10.06 3.03
C GLY A 13 6.53 -8.82 3.91
N GLY A 14 5.65 -7.89 3.54
CA GLY A 14 5.31 -6.73 4.38
C GLY A 14 6.25 -5.55 4.20
N ILE A 15 5.97 -4.46 4.93
CA ILE A 15 6.73 -3.21 4.87
C ILE A 15 8.22 -3.47 5.16
N THR A 16 8.52 -4.34 6.12
CA THR A 16 9.90 -4.69 6.49
C THR A 16 10.69 -5.25 5.32
N GLU A 17 10.12 -6.16 4.53
CA GLU A 17 10.81 -6.73 3.38
C GLU A 17 10.87 -5.74 2.21
N MET A 18 9.81 -4.94 2.02
CA MET A 18 9.79 -3.87 1.03
C MET A 18 10.90 -2.84 1.25
N LEU A 19 11.25 -2.51 2.51
CA LEU A 19 12.37 -1.62 2.81
C LEU A 19 13.73 -2.23 2.39
N LYS A 20 13.91 -3.54 2.56
CA LYS A 20 15.14 -4.23 2.10
C LYS A 20 15.20 -4.24 0.56
N ILE A 21 14.07 -4.52 -0.09
CA ILE A 21 13.99 -4.49 -1.55
C ILE A 21 14.29 -3.07 -2.06
N ALA A 22 13.67 -2.04 -1.48
CA ALA A 22 13.89 -0.64 -1.84
C ALA A 22 15.36 -0.23 -1.69
N ALA A 23 16.07 -0.72 -0.67
CA ALA A 23 17.50 -0.47 -0.51
C ALA A 23 18.32 -1.04 -1.67
N LEU A 24 18.01 -2.26 -2.12
CA LEU A 24 18.67 -2.88 -3.28
C LEU A 24 18.33 -2.15 -4.59
N VAL A 25 17.06 -1.76 -4.77
CA VAL A 25 16.61 -0.98 -5.94
C VAL A 25 17.36 0.35 -6.01
N THR A 26 17.44 1.06 -4.88
CA THR A 26 18.14 2.35 -4.78
C THR A 26 19.63 2.20 -5.07
N ALA A 27 20.28 1.15 -4.53
CA ALA A 27 21.69 0.90 -4.78
C ALA A 27 22.00 0.57 -6.25
N ALA A 28 21.01 0.04 -6.97
CA ALA A 28 21.11 -0.25 -8.40
C ALA A 28 20.73 0.94 -9.31
N ASP A 29 20.37 2.09 -8.74
CA ASP A 29 19.86 3.26 -9.46
C ASP A 29 18.63 2.94 -10.33
N LEU A 30 17.76 2.08 -9.79
CA LEU A 30 16.51 1.64 -10.42
C LEU A 30 15.29 2.21 -9.69
N VAL A 31 14.10 1.96 -10.25
CA VAL A 31 12.84 2.44 -9.72
C VAL A 31 11.99 1.31 -9.13
N LEU A 32 11.35 1.56 -8.00
CA LEU A 32 10.33 0.71 -7.38
C LEU A 32 8.96 1.39 -7.54
N ILE A 33 8.00 0.70 -8.15
CA ILE A 33 6.59 1.11 -8.18
C ILE A 33 5.78 -0.03 -7.59
N PRO A 34 5.31 0.08 -6.33
CA PRO A 34 4.69 -1.05 -5.68
C PRO A 34 3.36 -1.39 -6.36
N HIS A 35 3.10 -2.69 -6.54
CA HIS A 35 1.86 -3.18 -7.14
C HIS A 35 0.64 -2.77 -6.30
N GLY A 36 -0.46 -2.40 -6.97
CA GLY A 36 -1.55 -1.60 -6.40
C GLY A 36 -2.57 -2.33 -5.54
N HIS A 37 -2.26 -3.53 -5.05
CA HIS A 37 -3.17 -4.30 -4.21
C HIS A 37 -3.21 -3.76 -2.77
N SER A 38 -2.06 -3.30 -2.26
CA SER A 38 -1.83 -2.93 -0.85
C SER A 38 -1.79 -1.40 -0.63
N VAL A 39 -2.74 -0.66 -1.22
CA VAL A 39 -2.71 0.82 -1.32
C VAL A 39 -2.42 1.56 0.00
N PRO A 40 -3.06 1.27 1.15
CA PRO A 40 -2.75 1.99 2.39
C PRO A 40 -1.28 1.86 2.80
N ALA A 41 -0.74 0.64 2.75
CA ALA A 41 0.66 0.40 3.09
C ALA A 41 1.62 0.98 2.04
N ASN A 42 1.29 0.85 0.77
CA ASN A 42 2.08 1.39 -0.34
C ASN A 42 2.11 2.93 -0.32
N ALA A 43 1.05 3.61 0.10
CA ALA A 43 1.02 5.06 0.22
C ALA A 43 2.05 5.54 1.26
N HIS A 44 2.08 4.90 2.45
CA HIS A 44 3.09 5.17 3.47
C HIS A 44 4.51 4.83 2.99
N LEU A 45 4.69 3.66 2.38
CA LEU A 45 6.00 3.23 1.86
C LEU A 45 6.54 4.20 0.80
N THR A 46 5.71 4.55 -0.19
CA THR A 46 6.09 5.46 -1.29
C THR A 46 6.43 6.84 -0.75
N ALA A 47 5.65 7.37 0.20
CA ALA A 47 5.91 8.68 0.80
C ALA A 47 7.15 8.72 1.70
N ALA A 48 7.58 7.58 2.25
CA ALA A 48 8.77 7.48 3.08
C ALA A 48 10.07 7.31 2.28
N LEU A 49 9.98 6.93 1.00
CA LEU A 49 11.13 6.72 0.12
C LEU A 49 11.42 7.99 -0.70
N PRO A 50 12.69 8.19 -1.13
CA PRO A 50 13.01 9.26 -2.08
C PRO A 50 12.19 9.11 -3.37
N THR A 51 11.76 10.24 -3.94
CA THR A 51 11.04 10.25 -5.22
C THR A 51 11.85 9.68 -6.38
N THR A 52 13.19 9.68 -6.28
CA THR A 52 14.07 9.01 -7.23
C THR A 52 13.96 7.48 -7.18
N THR A 53 13.66 6.91 -6.00
CA THR A 53 13.48 5.46 -5.80
C THR A 53 12.03 5.05 -6.06
N SER A 54 11.05 5.79 -5.54
CA SER A 54 9.63 5.46 -5.61
C SER A 54 8.79 6.68 -6.02
N PRO A 55 8.78 7.06 -7.31
CA PRO A 55 8.10 8.26 -7.80
C PRO A 55 6.58 8.11 -7.86
N TYR A 56 6.08 6.88 -7.97
CA TYR A 56 4.67 6.58 -8.20
C TYR A 56 4.22 5.40 -7.34
N LEU A 57 2.91 5.30 -7.17
CA LEU A 57 2.24 4.11 -6.67
C LEU A 57 1.15 3.67 -7.66
N GLU A 58 0.90 2.38 -7.76
CA GLU A 58 -0.22 1.89 -8.57
C GLU A 58 -1.54 1.99 -7.80
N TYR A 59 -2.60 2.47 -8.46
CA TYR A 59 -3.95 2.47 -7.93
C TYR A 59 -4.91 1.80 -8.91
N LEU A 60 -5.33 0.58 -8.58
CA LEU A 60 -6.28 -0.19 -9.37
C LEU A 60 -7.72 0.29 -9.09
N ILE A 61 -8.28 1.12 -9.97
CA ILE A 61 -9.60 1.78 -9.75
C ILE A 61 -10.69 0.76 -9.38
N LYS A 62 -10.82 -0.34 -10.14
CA LYS A 62 -11.87 -1.34 -9.92
C LYS A 62 -11.61 -2.21 -8.68
N TRP A 63 -10.35 -2.59 -8.46
CA TRP A 63 -9.99 -3.51 -7.39
C TRP A 63 -9.98 -2.84 -6.02
N ASN A 64 -9.66 -1.54 -5.95
CA ASN A 64 -9.64 -0.82 -4.68
C ASN A 64 -11.04 -0.59 -4.10
N GLU A 65 -12.11 -0.61 -4.92
CA GLU A 65 -13.47 -0.64 -4.37
C GLU A 65 -13.75 -1.94 -3.59
N ILE A 66 -13.12 -3.06 -3.99
CA ILE A 66 -13.25 -4.35 -3.31
C ILE A 66 -12.28 -4.45 -2.13
N HIS A 67 -10.99 -4.17 -2.35
CA HIS A 67 -9.96 -4.34 -1.32
C HIS A 67 -10.11 -3.37 -0.15
N GLN A 68 -10.69 -2.19 -0.41
CA GLN A 68 -10.95 -1.19 0.62
C GLN A 68 -12.42 -1.14 1.04
N PHE A 69 -13.24 -2.10 0.61
CA PHE A 69 -14.68 -2.11 0.88
C PHE A 69 -14.97 -1.89 2.36
N PHE A 70 -14.31 -2.64 3.24
CA PHE A 70 -14.52 -2.57 4.69
C PHE A 70 -13.90 -1.34 5.36
N PHE A 71 -13.16 -0.48 4.66
CA PHE A 71 -12.61 0.72 5.27
C PHE A 71 -13.68 1.80 5.36
N LYS A 72 -13.70 2.49 6.50
CA LYS A 72 -14.57 3.66 6.74
C LYS A 72 -14.21 4.81 5.80
N GLU A 73 -12.91 5.03 5.62
CA GLU A 73 -12.36 6.09 4.78
C GLU A 73 -11.33 5.49 3.81
N PRO A 74 -11.77 4.90 2.67
CA PRO A 74 -10.87 4.33 1.69
C PRO A 74 -10.00 5.43 1.06
N LEU A 75 -8.71 5.14 0.87
CA LEU A 75 -7.80 6.03 0.17
C LEU A 75 -8.21 6.06 -1.30
N LYS A 76 -8.56 7.25 -1.80
CA LYS A 76 -8.89 7.49 -3.21
C LYS A 76 -7.98 8.57 -3.78
N PRO A 77 -7.51 8.42 -5.03
CA PRO A 77 -6.74 9.47 -5.68
C PRO A 77 -7.62 10.70 -5.92
N GLN A 78 -7.07 11.88 -5.63
CA GLN A 78 -7.66 13.18 -5.89
C GLN A 78 -6.70 13.97 -6.77
N ASN A 79 -7.15 14.35 -7.97
CA ASN A 79 -6.31 15.06 -8.96
C ASN A 79 -4.98 14.36 -9.26
N GLY A 80 -5.00 13.02 -9.36
CA GLY A 80 -3.81 12.20 -9.64
C GLY A 80 -2.89 11.97 -8.44
N LEU A 81 -3.26 12.44 -7.25
CA LEU A 81 -2.45 12.29 -6.04
C LEU A 81 -3.18 11.46 -4.99
N ILE A 82 -2.44 10.65 -4.24
CA ILE A 82 -2.93 10.01 -3.01
C ILE A 82 -2.35 10.75 -1.82
N ARG A 83 -3.22 11.18 -0.90
CA ARG A 83 -2.81 11.78 0.35
C ARG A 83 -2.62 10.67 1.40
N VAL A 84 -1.42 10.62 1.97
CA VAL A 84 -1.15 9.74 3.11
C VAL A 84 -1.95 10.24 4.32
N PRO A 85 -2.67 9.36 5.04
CA PRO A 85 -3.37 9.73 6.27
C PRO A 85 -2.40 10.26 7.33
N ASP A 86 -2.83 11.27 8.09
CA ASP A 86 -2.09 11.87 9.22
C ASP A 86 -2.40 11.19 10.57
N ARG A 87 -3.25 10.16 10.55
CA ARG A 87 -3.62 9.37 11.72
C ARG A 87 -2.59 8.27 12.00
N PRO A 88 -2.45 7.80 13.26
CA PRO A 88 -1.50 6.74 13.61
C PRO A 88 -1.66 5.44 12.81
N GLY A 89 -0.57 4.69 12.69
CA GLY A 89 -0.55 3.41 11.96
C GLY A 89 -0.75 3.61 10.45
N LEU A 90 -1.53 2.71 9.83
CA LEU A 90 -1.90 2.86 8.42
C LEU A 90 -2.97 3.95 8.20
N GLY A 91 -3.56 4.50 9.27
CA GLY A 91 -4.61 5.51 9.19
C GLY A 91 -5.91 4.99 8.58
N VAL A 92 -6.22 3.70 8.76
CA VAL A 92 -7.45 3.05 8.31
C VAL A 92 -8.24 2.53 9.51
N ASP A 93 -9.56 2.73 9.48
CA ASP A 93 -10.50 2.09 10.39
C ASP A 93 -11.48 1.24 9.58
N LEU A 94 -11.98 0.16 10.17
CA LEU A 94 -13.09 -0.58 9.60
C LEU A 94 -14.39 0.20 9.75
N ASP A 95 -15.26 0.07 8.76
CA ASP A 95 -16.60 0.63 8.76
C ASP A 95 -17.57 -0.36 9.44
N PRO A 96 -18.07 -0.06 10.66
CA PRO A 96 -18.97 -0.98 11.36
C PRO A 96 -20.29 -1.17 10.61
N GLU A 97 -20.71 -0.22 9.77
CA GLU A 97 -21.96 -0.35 8.99
C GLU A 97 -21.84 -1.37 7.84
N LYS A 98 -20.61 -1.74 7.45
CA LYS A 98 -20.33 -2.74 6.41
C LYS A 98 -20.07 -4.14 6.96
N ILE A 99 -20.17 -4.31 8.28
CA ILE A 99 -19.90 -5.58 8.97
C ILE A 99 -21.21 -6.12 9.51
N GLU A 100 -21.73 -7.16 8.87
CA GLU A 100 -22.96 -7.84 9.32
C GLU A 100 -22.72 -8.73 10.55
N SER A 101 -21.55 -9.38 10.60
CA SER A 101 -21.12 -10.19 11.75
C SER A 101 -19.59 -10.27 11.81
N GLU A 102 -19.06 -10.37 13.02
CA GLU A 102 -17.62 -10.58 13.27
C GLU A 102 -17.46 -11.83 14.13
N ARG A 103 -16.49 -12.67 13.78
CA ARG A 103 -16.12 -13.84 14.59
C ARG A 103 -14.62 -13.85 14.77
N LEU A 104 -14.17 -13.72 16.01
CA LEU A 104 -12.79 -13.96 16.37
C LEU A 104 -12.46 -15.44 16.17
N LEU A 105 -11.56 -15.74 15.24
CA LEU A 105 -11.03 -17.08 15.07
C LEU A 105 -9.93 -17.32 16.10
N ARG A 106 -10.05 -18.41 16.84
CA ARG A 106 -8.99 -18.92 17.72
C ARG A 106 -8.44 -20.19 17.08
N TRP A 107 -7.13 -20.27 17.06
CA TRP A 107 -6.40 -21.45 16.63
C TRP A 107 -5.71 -21.96 17.88
N ASP A 108 -6.06 -23.18 18.29
CA ASP A 108 -5.41 -23.90 19.38
C ASP A 108 -4.07 -24.49 18.93
#